data_AF-A0A933H4J8-F1
#
_entry.id   AF-A0A933H4J8-F1
#
_cell.length_a   1.000
_cell.length_b   1.000
_cell.length_c   1.000
_cell.angle_alpha   90.00
_cell.angle_beta   90.00
_cell.angle_gamma   90.00
#
_symmetry.space_group_name_H-M   'P 1'
#
loop_
_entity.id
_entity.type
_entity.pdbx_description
1 polymer ?
#
loop_
_entity_poly.entity_id
_entity_poly.type
_entity_poly.pdbx_seq_one_letter_code
_entity_poly.pdbx_strand_id
1 'polypeptide(L)' 'MAEMKIKVGTKIEPAEAKKLDRGKMGVGTVNKPKEAEVEAQCRFWQQIVCPWCHGVSWCYVDDQVYLWFTCCWCGCSFRA' A
#
# COMPACT_ATOMS: atom_id res chain seq x y z
N MET A 1 -23.48 7.94 -9.40
CA MET A 1 -22.08 7.52 -9.55
C MET A 1 -21.54 7.37 -8.14
N ALA A 2 -21.15 6.17 -7.72
CA ALA A 2 -20.72 5.93 -6.35
C ALA A 2 -19.36 6.61 -6.12
N GLU A 3 -19.32 7.59 -5.22
CA GLU A 3 -18.08 8.19 -4.74
C GLU A 3 -17.25 7.10 -4.03
N MET A 4 -16.33 6.47 -4.75
CA MET A 4 -15.37 5.55 -4.14
C MET A 4 -14.47 6.35 -3.21
N LYS A 5 -14.77 6.31 -1.90
CA LYS A 5 -13.91 6.84 -0.83
C LYS A 5 -12.66 5.96 -0.69
N ILE A 6 -11.75 6.06 -1.66
CA ILE A 6 -10.45 5.40 -1.60
C ILE A 6 -9.57 6.22 -0.64
N LYS A 7 -8.94 5.56 0.34
CA LYS A 7 -8.05 6.25 1.29
C LYS A 7 -6.82 6.77 0.57
N VAL A 8 -6.42 8.01 0.86
CA VAL A 8 -5.13 8.55 0.40
C VAL A 8 -4.09 8.23 1.45
N GLY A 9 -2.99 7.61 1.02
CA GLY A 9 -1.89 7.27 1.92
C GLY A 9 -1.16 8.52 2.44
N THR A 10 -0.35 8.35 3.48
CA THR A 10 0.48 9.42 4.05
C THR A 10 1.85 9.44 3.39
N LYS A 11 2.32 10.62 2.97
CA LYS A 11 3.65 10.77 2.36
C LYS A 11 4.74 10.38 3.36
N ILE A 12 5.69 9.57 2.92
CA ILE A 12 6.95 9.34 3.62
C ILE A 12 8.03 10.02 2.78
N GLU A 13 8.74 10.97 3.38
CA GLU A 13 9.86 11.62 2.70
C GLU A 13 10.99 10.61 2.44
N PRO A 14 11.75 10.75 1.34
CA PRO A 14 12.81 9.79 1.00
C PRO A 14 13.91 9.71 2.06
N ALA A 15 14.11 10.75 2.87
CA ALA A 15 15.02 10.73 4.01
C ALA A 15 14.50 9.86 5.17
N GLU A 16 13.18 9.85 5.40
CA GLU A 16 12.50 9.00 6.37
C GLU A 16 12.45 7.55 5.88
N ALA A 17 12.20 7.35 4.58
CA ALA A 17 12.11 6.02 3.97
C ALA A 17 13.41 5.20 4.14
N LYS A 18 14.57 5.85 4.13
CA LYS A 18 15.87 5.18 4.36
C LYS A 18 16.05 4.65 5.78
N LYS A 19 15.31 5.20 6.76
CA LYS A 19 15.35 4.79 8.16
C LYS A 19 14.32 3.71 8.50
N LEU A 20 13.42 3.39 7.55
CA LEU A 20 12.38 2.40 7.77
C LEU A 20 12.92 0.98 7.62
N ASP A 21 12.41 0.10 8.45
CA ASP A 21 12.76 -1.32 8.42
C ASP A 21 12.26 -1.95 7.11
N ARG A 22 13.19 -2.50 6.32
CA ARG A 22 12.87 -3.14 5.03
C ARG A 22 12.08 -4.44 5.20
N GLY A 23 12.14 -5.09 6.36
CA GLY A 23 11.36 -6.28 6.67
C GLY A 23 9.88 -5.97 6.87
N LYS A 24 9.54 -4.71 7.18
CA LYS A 24 8.15 -4.22 7.31
C LYS A 24 7.64 -3.48 6.07
N MET A 25 8.31 -3.66 4.93
CA MET A 25 7.93 -3.04 3.66
C MET A 25 6.89 -3.87 2.91
N GLY A 26 5.71 -3.29 2.70
CA GLY A 26 4.71 -3.81 1.79
C GLY A 26 4.93 -3.32 0.35
N VAL A 27 4.41 -4.07 -0.61
CA VAL A 27 4.40 -3.65 -2.02
C VAL A 27 2.96 -3.34 -2.41
N GLY A 28 2.72 -2.14 -2.93
CA GLY A 28 1.45 -1.80 -3.55
C GLY A 28 1.39 -2.39 -4.96
N THR A 29 0.43 -3.26 -5.24
CA THR A 29 0.28 -3.90 -6.56
C THR A 29 -0.81 -3.21 -7.38
N VAL A 30 -0.68 -3.23 -8.71
CA VAL A 30 -1.71 -2.65 -9.61
C VAL A 30 -2.97 -3.50 -9.62
N ASN A 31 -2.80 -4.83 -9.53
CA ASN A 31 -3.88 -5.78 -9.50
C ASN A 31 -4.08 -6.31 -8.07
N LYS A 32 -5.34 -6.54 -7.68
CA LYS A 32 -5.64 -7.40 -6.53
C LYS A 32 -4.95 -8.74 -6.79
N PRO A 33 -4.07 -9.21 -5.90
CA PRO A 33 -3.40 -10.49 -6.11
C PRO A 33 -4.44 -11.61 -6.20
N LYS A 34 -4.17 -12.60 -7.07
CA LYS A 34 -5.04 -13.76 -7.24
C LYS A 34 -5.19 -14.46 -5.89
N GLU A 35 -6.44 -14.70 -5.52
CA GLU A 35 -6.86 -15.42 -4.33
C GLU A 35 -6.28 -16.84 -4.38
N ALA A 36 -5.11 -17.05 -3.79
CA ALA A 36 -4.63 -18.39 -3.53
C ALA A 36 -5.36 -18.90 -2.28
N GLU A 37 -6.43 -19.69 -2.45
CA GLU A 37 -7.15 -20.65 -1.57
C GLU A 37 -7.22 -20.45 -0.03
N VAL A 38 -6.71 -19.36 0.52
CA VAL A 38 -6.60 -19.06 1.94
C VAL A 38 -7.51 -17.86 2.20
N GLU A 39 -8.77 -18.16 2.52
CA GLU A 39 -9.88 -17.19 2.71
C GLU A 39 -9.55 -16.00 3.65
N ALA A 40 -8.50 -16.10 4.47
CA ALA A 40 -8.11 -15.06 5.43
C ALA A 40 -7.26 -13.91 4.84
N GLN A 41 -6.48 -14.12 3.77
CA GLN A 41 -5.57 -13.08 3.25
C GLN A 41 -6.29 -11.93 2.53
N CYS A 42 -7.50 -12.16 2.00
CA CYS A 42 -8.22 -11.15 1.24
C CYS A 42 -8.71 -9.95 2.06
N ARG A 43 -8.92 -10.12 3.38
CA ARG A 43 -9.47 -9.06 4.25
C ARG A 43 -8.52 -7.87 4.44
N PHE A 44 -7.23 -8.10 4.27
CA PHE A 44 -6.20 -7.09 4.53
C PHE A 44 -5.83 -6.29 3.28
N TRP A 45 -6.24 -6.72 2.07
CA TRP A 45 -5.99 -5.95 0.85
C TRP A 45 -6.94 -4.76 0.75
N GLN A 46 -6.40 -3.55 0.79
CA GLN A 46 -7.15 -2.30 0.62
C GLN A 46 -6.61 -1.49 -0.56
N GLN A 47 -7.48 -0.74 -1.23
CA GLN A 47 -7.07 0.24 -2.23
C GLN A 47 -6.62 1.51 -1.55
N ILE A 48 -5.42 1.97 -1.90
CA ILE A 48 -4.81 3.17 -1.34
C ILE A 48 -4.27 4.01 -2.49
N VAL A 49 -4.61 5.29 -2.46
CA VAL A 49 -4.09 6.27 -3.41
C VAL A 49 -2.70 6.68 -2.94
N CYS A 50 -1.69 6.49 -3.80
CA CYS A 50 -0.36 6.99 -3.56
C CYS A 50 -0.40 8.53 -3.47
N PRO A 51 0.07 9.15 -2.38
CA PRO A 51 0.01 10.60 -2.22
C PRO A 51 1.00 11.36 -3.10
N TRP A 52 1.92 10.66 -3.78
CA TRP A 52 2.91 11.26 -4.68
C TRP A 52 2.40 11.39 -6.11
N CYS A 53 1.91 10.30 -6.69
CA CYS A 53 1.47 10.25 -8.08
C CYS A 53 -0.05 10.12 -8.25
N HIS A 54 -0.80 10.02 -7.15
CA HIS A 54 -2.24 9.75 -7.13
C HIS A 54 -2.66 8.44 -7.84
N GLY A 55 -1.71 7.54 -8.09
CA GLY A 55 -1.98 6.20 -8.58
C GLY A 55 -2.65 5.34 -7.52
N VAL A 56 -3.70 4.61 -7.89
CA VAL A 56 -4.37 3.65 -7.01
C VAL A 56 -3.55 2.37 -6.97
N SER A 57 -3.20 1.92 -5.76
CA SER A 57 -2.49 0.65 -5.53
C SER A 57 -3.29 -0.21 -4.56
N TRP A 58 -3.26 -1.53 -4.77
CA TRP A 58 -3.73 -2.51 -3.79
C TRP A 58 -2.60 -2.80 -2.81
N CYS A 59 -2.83 -2.52 -1.53
CA CYS A 59 -1.86 -2.71 -0.47
C CYS A 59 -2.39 -3.74 0.53
N TYR A 60 -1.55 -4.68 0.97
CA TYR A 60 -1.88 -5.55 2.10
C TYR A 60 -1.64 -4.77 3.39
N VAL A 61 -2.72 -4.20 3.94
CA VAL A 61 -2.71 -3.39 5.15
C VAL A 61 -2.83 -4.32 6.35
N ASP A 62 -1.70 -4.58 6.98
CA ASP A 62 -1.63 -5.30 8.26
C ASP A 62 -0.81 -4.45 9.24
N ASP A 63 -1.43 -4.11 10.36
CA ASP A 63 -0.89 -3.21 11.38
C ASP A 63 0.38 -3.76 12.07
N GLN A 64 0.65 -5.06 11.93
CA GLN A 64 1.79 -5.72 12.56
C GLN A 64 2.91 -6.06 11.57
N VAL A 65 2.56 -6.37 10.32
CA VAL A 65 3.49 -6.87 9.30
C VAL A 65 3.99 -5.78 8.37
N TYR A 66 3.12 -4.92 7.82
CA TYR A 66 3.51 -3.94 6.80
C TYR A 66 3.18 -2.51 7.22
N LEU A 67 4.19 -1.81 7.76
CA LEU A 67 4.06 -0.45 8.30
C LEU A 67 4.24 0.65 7.25
N TRP A 68 4.78 0.31 6.07
CA TRP A 68 4.97 1.25 4.97
C TRP A 68 4.99 0.52 3.62
N PHE A 69 4.59 1.23 2.57
CA PHE A 69 4.43 0.70 1.24
C PHE A 69 5.27 1.48 0.24
N THR A 70 5.73 0.79 -0.80
CA THR A 70 6.32 1.44 -1.97
C THR A 70 5.33 1.39 -3.12
N CYS A 71 5.08 2.55 -3.74
CA CYS A 71 4.19 2.64 -4.89
C CYS A 71 4.83 1.98 -6.10
N CYS A 72 4.12 1.02 -6.72
CA CYS A 72 4.61 0.36 -7.94
C CYS A 72 4.67 1.29 -9.17
N TRP A 73 3.96 2.42 -9.15
CA TRP A 73 3.96 3.39 -10.26
C TRP A 73 5.13 4.37 -10.20
N CYS A 74 5.33 5.04 -9.07
CA CYS A 74 6.32 6.10 -8.93
C CYS A 74 7.55 5.72 -8.09
N GLY A 75 7.56 4.53 -7.48
CA GLY A 75 8.64 4.07 -6.62
C GLY A 75 8.77 4.81 -5.29
N CYS A 76 7.90 5.77 -4.99
CA CYS A 76 7.93 6.52 -3.74
C CYS A 76 7.28 5.73 -2.59
N SER A 77 7.80 5.94 -1.39
CA SER A 77 7.29 5.33 -0.16
C SER A 77 6.12 6.15 0.43
N PHE A 78 5.13 5.46 0.97
CA PHE A 78 3.97 6.04 1.64
C PHE A 78 3.44 5.08 2.74
N ARG A 79 2.69 5.60 3.70
CA ARG A 79 1.95 4.78 4.69
C ARG A 79 0.50 4.62 4.26
N ALA A 80 -0.05 3.43 4.46
CA ALA A 80 -1.45 3.10 4.21
C ALA A 80 -2.41 3.84 5.16
#